data_AF-A0A1Y2QMH3-F1
#
_entry.id   AF-A0A1Y2QMH3-F1
#
_cell.length_a   1.000
_cell.length_b   1.000
_cell.length_c   1.000
_cell.angle_alpha   90.00
_cell.angle_beta   90.00
_cell.angle_gamma   90.00
#
_symmetry.space_group_name_H-M   'P 1'
#
loop_
_entity.id
_entity.type
_entity.pdbx_description
1 polymer ?
#
loop_
_entity_poly.entity_id
_entity_poly.type
_entity_poly.pdbx_seq_one_letter_code
_entity_poly.pdbx_strand_id
1 'polypeptide(L)'
;MLSDIFRRLAHFEPVENYRYVGFGSVWFSDFILFHRALGVRDMLSIEKSVASKDRFEANKPFHIEMDFRPSSEALPDLDYSRRQFIWLDYDETITPSMLQDVTTVASRARSGTVLVVSVQCKVAPDVVEADRDREQDPQALNEVERFRQRIGADRVAADIDRVDLGGWPFGDLSRSIFREEINRALETRRLAHPETAVSYRRICDFEYEDGAKMTTFAVVFYSEDEETSVDSCMFDGLEFLRPDNDPVRIPTPKLTIKEFRHLESQLPLPNGAALDIGYIPEGEAKGFSSMYRYLPNFAVIES
;
A
#
# COMPACT_ATOMS: atom_id res chain seq x y z
N MET A 1 7.63 -8.17 2.42
CA MET A 1 8.18 -6.84 2.04
C MET A 1 7.83 -5.76 3.05
N LEU A 2 6.55 -5.43 3.29
CA LEU A 2 6.17 -4.43 4.29
C LEU A 2 6.74 -4.70 5.70
N SER A 3 6.77 -5.97 6.14
CA SER A 3 7.41 -6.32 7.43
C SER A 3 8.90 -5.93 7.47
N ASP A 4 9.64 -6.11 6.38
CA ASP A 4 11.06 -5.73 6.31
C ASP A 4 11.25 -4.22 6.32
N ILE A 5 10.32 -3.47 5.69
CA ILE A 5 10.25 -2.02 5.79
C ILE A 5 10.01 -1.60 7.24
N PHE A 6 8.94 -2.10 7.86
CA PHE A 6 8.55 -1.74 9.22
C PHE A 6 9.65 -2.06 10.23
N ARG A 7 10.39 -3.16 10.04
CA ARG A 7 11.55 -3.50 10.88
C ARG A 7 12.63 -2.42 10.89
N ARG A 8 12.81 -1.66 9.80
CA ARG A 8 13.77 -0.54 9.74
C ARG A 8 13.35 0.64 10.61
N LEU A 9 12.08 0.76 10.99
CA LEU A 9 11.60 1.85 11.84
C LEU A 9 12.05 1.71 13.31
N ALA A 10 12.77 0.63 13.65
CA ALA A 10 13.42 0.45 14.95
C ALA A 10 14.34 1.62 15.35
N HIS A 11 14.80 2.43 14.39
CA HIS A 11 15.57 3.65 14.64
C HIS A 11 14.77 4.78 15.30
N PHE A 12 13.44 4.76 15.21
CA PHE A 12 12.56 5.68 15.93
C PHE A 12 12.19 5.15 17.33
N GLU A 13 11.88 3.86 17.41
CA GLU A 13 11.51 3.13 18.64
C GLU A 13 11.41 1.62 18.33
N PRO A 14 11.58 0.73 19.32
CA PRO A 14 11.33 -0.70 19.12
C PRO A 14 9.98 -0.96 18.44
N VAL A 15 10.00 -1.72 17.34
CA VAL A 15 8.84 -1.89 16.45
C VAL A 15 7.68 -2.62 17.14
N GLU A 16 7.95 -3.40 18.18
CA GLU A 16 6.94 -4.04 19.01
C GLU A 16 6.08 -3.06 19.82
N ASN A 17 6.55 -1.82 20.01
CA ASN A 17 5.81 -0.74 20.69
C ASN A 17 4.89 0.04 19.75
N TYR A 18 5.00 -0.18 18.44
CA TYR A 18 4.10 0.44 17.47
C TYR A 18 2.69 -0.15 17.60
N ARG A 19 1.69 0.66 17.25
CA ARG A 19 0.34 0.16 16.97
C ARG A 19 0.20 -0.18 15.49
N TYR A 20 -0.34 -1.35 15.18
CA TYR A 20 -0.80 -1.65 13.82
C TYR A 20 -2.27 -1.27 13.66
N VAL A 21 -2.59 -0.52 12.61
CA VAL A 21 -3.96 -0.17 12.22
C VAL A 21 -4.17 -0.63 10.79
N GLY A 22 -5.18 -1.46 10.55
CA GLY A 22 -5.45 -1.99 9.20
C GLY A 22 -6.87 -2.49 9.01
N PHE A 23 -7.14 -3.01 7.81
CA PHE A 23 -8.38 -3.71 7.47
C PHE A 23 -8.08 -5.21 7.51
N GLY A 24 -8.56 -5.90 8.55
CA GLY A 24 -8.19 -7.28 8.81
C GLY A 24 -8.88 -8.26 7.88
N SER A 25 -10.06 -7.91 7.36
CA SER A 25 -11.00 -8.87 6.79
C SER A 25 -11.29 -10.01 7.77
N VAL A 26 -11.97 -11.06 7.31
CA VAL A 26 -12.21 -12.26 8.14
C VAL A 26 -10.95 -13.10 8.37
N TRP A 27 -9.84 -12.80 7.67
CA TRP A 27 -8.62 -13.60 7.67
C TRP A 27 -7.52 -13.06 8.58
N PHE A 28 -7.48 -11.74 8.84
CA PHE A 28 -6.46 -11.08 9.66
C PHE A 28 -5.01 -11.41 9.23
N SER A 29 -4.78 -11.64 7.94
CA SER A 29 -3.50 -12.15 7.41
C SER A 29 -2.33 -11.20 7.68
N ASP A 30 -2.56 -9.92 7.48
CA ASP A 30 -1.67 -8.80 7.79
C ASP A 30 -1.41 -8.67 9.30
N PHE A 31 -2.45 -8.73 10.15
CA PHE A 31 -2.32 -8.76 11.62
C PHE A 31 -1.45 -9.93 12.08
N ILE A 32 -1.67 -11.12 11.51
CA ILE A 32 -0.87 -12.31 11.80
C ILE A 32 0.58 -12.12 11.38
N LEU A 33 0.80 -11.58 10.18
CA LEU A 33 2.13 -11.31 9.66
C LEU A 33 2.89 -10.35 10.57
N PHE A 34 2.33 -9.19 10.90
CA PHE A 34 3.03 -8.17 11.68
C PHE A 34 3.21 -8.57 13.14
N HIS A 35 2.23 -9.25 13.75
CA HIS A 35 2.41 -9.80 15.08
C HIS A 35 3.57 -10.80 15.13
N ARG A 36 3.60 -11.78 14.22
CA ARG A 36 4.61 -12.85 14.23
C ARG A 36 6.00 -12.36 13.81
N ALA A 37 6.07 -11.47 12.82
CA ALA A 37 7.34 -11.06 12.23
C ALA A 37 7.99 -9.85 12.92
N LEU A 38 7.20 -9.03 13.63
CA LEU A 38 7.66 -7.80 14.29
C LEU A 38 7.37 -7.75 15.79
N GLY A 39 6.53 -8.65 16.31
CA GLY A 39 6.16 -8.66 17.72
C GLY A 39 5.16 -7.57 18.11
N VAL A 40 4.51 -6.90 17.15
CA VAL A 40 3.50 -5.87 17.41
C VAL A 40 2.33 -6.45 18.20
N ARG A 41 1.99 -5.84 19.35
CA ARG A 41 0.93 -6.32 20.26
C ARG A 41 -0.30 -5.44 20.27
N ASP A 42 -0.14 -4.14 20.04
CA ASP A 42 -1.25 -3.19 19.95
C ASP A 42 -1.75 -3.19 18.50
N MET A 43 -2.97 -3.69 18.29
CA MET A 43 -3.53 -3.90 16.96
C MET A 43 -4.99 -3.49 16.92
N LEU A 44 -5.34 -2.63 15.96
CA LEU A 44 -6.69 -2.16 15.68
C LEU A 44 -7.10 -2.53 14.25
N SER A 45 -8.24 -3.21 14.14
CA SER A 45 -8.89 -3.49 12.87
C SER A 45 -10.10 -2.59 12.68
N ILE A 46 -10.15 -1.86 11.57
CA ILE A 46 -11.29 -1.01 11.18
C ILE A 46 -12.07 -1.74 10.10
N GLU A 47 -13.37 -1.97 10.31
CA GLU A 47 -14.19 -2.84 9.44
C GLU A 47 -15.55 -2.21 9.11
N LYS A 48 -15.75 -1.84 7.83
CA LYS A 48 -17.02 -1.25 7.36
C LYS A 48 -18.21 -2.23 7.40
N SER A 49 -17.96 -3.54 7.45
CA SER A 49 -19.00 -4.58 7.34
C SER A 49 -19.59 -5.00 8.68
N VAL A 50 -20.48 -4.17 9.23
CA VAL A 50 -21.18 -4.43 10.51
C VAL A 50 -21.94 -5.76 10.49
N ALA A 51 -22.51 -6.15 9.34
CA ALA A 51 -23.27 -7.40 9.19
C ALA A 51 -22.42 -8.66 9.44
N SER A 52 -21.09 -8.56 9.31
CA SER A 52 -20.17 -9.67 9.55
C SER A 52 -19.50 -9.60 10.92
N LYS A 53 -19.94 -8.73 11.83
CA LYS A 53 -19.31 -8.50 13.14
C LYS A 53 -19.02 -9.80 13.92
N ASP A 54 -20.01 -10.66 14.08
CA ASP A 54 -19.83 -11.94 14.79
C ASP A 54 -18.78 -12.83 14.13
N ARG A 55 -18.70 -12.79 12.80
CA ARG A 55 -17.71 -13.53 12.03
C ARG A 55 -16.30 -12.96 12.23
N PHE A 56 -16.13 -11.64 12.28
CA PHE A 56 -14.84 -11.04 12.61
C PHE A 56 -14.38 -11.43 14.02
N GLU A 57 -15.25 -11.25 15.00
CA GLU A 57 -14.94 -11.55 16.41
C GLU A 57 -14.55 -13.02 16.62
N ALA A 58 -15.27 -13.94 15.98
CA ALA A 58 -14.99 -15.38 16.06
C ALA A 58 -13.67 -15.79 15.38
N ASN A 59 -13.20 -15.04 14.38
CA ASN A 59 -11.99 -15.37 13.62
C ASN A 59 -10.73 -14.64 14.12
N LYS A 60 -10.82 -13.81 15.17
CA LYS A 60 -9.64 -13.09 15.69
C LYS A 60 -8.55 -14.08 16.11
N PRO A 61 -7.36 -14.05 15.49
CA PRO A 61 -6.25 -14.93 15.85
C PRO A 61 -5.58 -14.54 17.17
N PHE A 62 -5.70 -13.26 17.54
CA PHE A 62 -5.08 -12.65 18.73
C PHE A 62 -6.04 -11.66 19.38
N HIS A 63 -5.60 -11.01 20.45
CA HIS A 63 -6.30 -9.84 20.99
C HIS A 63 -6.15 -8.66 20.01
N ILE A 64 -7.17 -8.48 19.17
CA ILE A 64 -7.28 -7.37 18.21
C ILE A 64 -8.50 -6.54 18.60
N GLU A 65 -8.30 -5.23 18.72
CA GLU A 65 -9.36 -4.26 18.92
C GLU A 65 -10.11 -4.08 17.60
N MET A 66 -11.44 -4.01 17.66
CA MET A 66 -12.30 -3.91 16.47
C MET A 66 -13.08 -2.59 16.51
N ASP A 67 -12.99 -1.81 15.44
CA ASP A 67 -13.85 -0.66 15.18
C ASP A 67 -14.71 -0.96 13.95
N PHE A 68 -16.04 -0.99 14.12
CA PHE A 68 -16.99 -1.31 13.04
C PHE A 68 -17.58 -0.07 12.36
N ARG A 69 -16.93 1.09 12.48
CA ARG A 69 -17.29 2.32 11.80
C ARG A 69 -16.55 2.45 10.47
N PRO A 70 -17.03 3.30 9.54
CA PRO A 70 -16.24 3.70 8.38
C PRO A 70 -14.87 4.26 8.80
N SER A 71 -13.84 4.06 7.97
CA SER A 71 -12.50 4.63 8.18
C SER A 71 -12.52 6.14 8.42
N SER A 72 -13.38 6.85 7.70
CA SER A 72 -13.59 8.30 7.86
C SER A 72 -14.07 8.74 9.24
N GLU A 73 -14.66 7.82 10.02
CA GLU A 73 -15.09 8.05 11.40
C GLU A 73 -14.10 7.49 12.43
N ALA A 74 -13.44 6.38 12.13
CA ALA A 74 -12.49 5.73 13.03
C ALA A 74 -11.11 6.43 13.06
N LEU A 75 -10.59 6.85 11.89
CA LEU A 75 -9.27 7.45 11.76
C LEU A 75 -9.10 8.78 12.53
N PRO A 76 -10.11 9.68 12.60
CA PRO A 76 -10.00 10.89 13.43
C PRO A 76 -9.86 10.62 14.93
N ASP A 77 -10.37 9.49 15.42
CA ASP A 77 -10.44 9.14 16.85
C ASP A 77 -9.22 8.35 17.35
N LEU A 78 -8.26 8.02 16.46
CA LEU A 78 -7.06 7.31 16.86
C LEU A 78 -6.20 8.12 17.85
N ASP A 79 -5.51 7.42 18.74
CA ASP A 79 -4.47 8.00 19.59
C ASP A 79 -3.17 8.23 18.80
N TYR A 80 -3.05 9.40 18.18
CA TYR A 80 -1.86 9.82 17.44
C TYR A 80 -0.65 10.18 18.32
N SER A 81 -0.75 10.06 19.65
CA SER A 81 0.45 10.17 20.52
C SER A 81 1.38 8.96 20.37
N ARG A 82 0.90 7.86 19.79
CA ARG A 82 1.66 6.63 19.52
C ARG A 82 2.16 6.58 18.08
N ARG A 83 3.30 5.93 17.85
CA ARG A 83 3.77 5.64 16.49
C ARG A 83 2.98 4.47 15.95
N GLN A 84 2.57 4.57 14.70
CA GLN A 84 1.63 3.63 14.12
C GLN A 84 2.10 3.16 12.74
N PHE A 85 1.84 1.89 12.44
CA PHE A 85 1.83 1.38 11.08
C PHE A 85 0.37 1.37 10.64
N ILE A 86 -0.02 2.33 9.79
CA ILE A 86 -1.40 2.47 9.31
C ILE A 86 -1.43 1.97 7.87
N TRP A 87 -2.10 0.84 7.62
CA TRP A 87 -2.30 0.30 6.29
C TRP A 87 -3.76 0.36 5.89
N LEU A 88 -4.08 1.31 5.00
CA LEU A 88 -5.39 1.47 4.38
C LEU A 88 -5.43 0.61 3.10
N ASP A 89 -5.73 -0.68 3.26
CA ASP A 89 -5.72 -1.68 2.19
C ASP A 89 -7.07 -1.72 1.43
N TYR A 90 -7.34 -0.70 0.60
CA TYR A 90 -8.59 -0.68 -0.17
C TYR A 90 -8.54 -1.63 -1.37
N ASP A 91 -9.65 -2.33 -1.61
CA ASP A 91 -9.87 -3.20 -2.77
C ASP A 91 -10.58 -2.50 -3.94
N GLU A 92 -10.99 -1.25 -3.75
CA GLU A 92 -11.68 -0.40 -4.71
C GLU A 92 -10.73 0.60 -5.38
N THR A 93 -11.16 1.23 -6.49
CA THR A 93 -10.42 2.33 -7.11
C THR A 93 -10.44 3.58 -6.23
N ILE A 94 -9.47 4.47 -6.39
CA ILE A 94 -9.40 5.77 -5.70
C ILE A 94 -10.76 6.51 -5.65
N THR A 95 -11.14 6.96 -4.46
CA THR A 95 -12.37 7.73 -4.20
C THR A 95 -12.10 8.95 -3.30
N PRO A 96 -12.99 9.96 -3.29
CA PRO A 96 -12.83 11.12 -2.41
C PRO A 96 -12.76 10.79 -0.91
N SER A 97 -13.46 9.74 -0.44
CA SER A 97 -13.39 9.31 0.96
C SER A 97 -12.00 8.80 1.33
N MET A 98 -11.33 8.07 0.43
CA MET A 98 -9.95 7.62 0.65
C MET A 98 -8.98 8.82 0.73
N LEU A 99 -9.22 9.89 -0.04
CA LEU A 99 -8.43 11.13 0.06
C LEU A 99 -8.62 11.82 1.40
N GLN A 100 -9.85 11.83 1.93
CA GLN A 100 -10.16 12.34 3.25
C GLN A 100 -9.47 11.53 4.36
N ASP A 101 -9.40 10.21 4.21
CA ASP A 101 -8.72 9.32 5.14
C ASP A 101 -7.20 9.58 5.16
N VAL A 102 -6.58 9.71 3.98
CA VAL A 102 -5.16 10.09 3.86
C VAL A 102 -4.88 11.47 4.46
N THR A 103 -5.74 12.45 4.16
CA THR A 103 -5.67 13.80 4.76
C THR A 103 -5.75 13.74 6.29
N THR A 104 -6.66 12.92 6.82
CA THR A 104 -6.89 12.76 8.26
C THR A 104 -5.67 12.21 8.99
N VAL A 105 -5.01 11.22 8.39
CA VAL A 105 -3.77 10.65 8.92
C VAL A 105 -2.64 11.67 8.81
N ALA A 106 -2.42 12.28 7.64
CA ALA A 106 -1.33 13.23 7.44
C ALA A 106 -1.42 14.46 8.38
N SER A 107 -2.64 14.95 8.64
CA SER A 107 -2.85 16.10 9.52
C SER A 107 -2.59 15.81 11.01
N ARG A 108 -2.47 14.53 11.41
CA ARG A 108 -2.34 14.12 12.83
C ARG A 108 -1.13 13.23 13.12
N ALA A 109 -0.55 12.59 12.10
CA ALA A 109 0.54 11.66 12.25
C ALA A 109 1.71 12.28 13.04
N ARG A 110 2.17 11.59 14.07
CA ARG A 110 3.44 11.94 14.73
C ARG A 110 4.62 11.40 13.93
N SER A 111 5.79 11.95 14.24
CA SER A 111 7.05 11.47 13.68
C SER A 111 7.30 9.99 13.99
N GLY A 112 7.76 9.26 12.97
CA GLY A 112 7.96 7.81 12.96
C GLY A 112 6.73 6.98 12.56
N THR A 113 5.55 7.59 12.37
CA THR A 113 4.36 6.89 11.85
C THR A 113 4.50 6.61 10.36
N VAL A 114 4.09 5.41 9.94
CA VAL A 114 4.06 4.99 8.54
C VAL A 114 2.61 4.92 8.07
N LEU A 115 2.35 5.48 6.90
CA LEU A 115 1.09 5.32 6.17
C LEU A 115 1.36 4.49 4.91
N VAL A 116 0.60 3.42 4.76
CA VAL A 116 0.54 2.57 3.57
C VAL A 116 -0.88 2.64 3.02
N VAL A 117 -1.02 2.82 1.71
CA VAL A 117 -2.34 2.86 1.06
C VAL A 117 -2.30 1.99 -0.17
N SER A 118 -3.29 1.13 -0.30
CA SER A 118 -3.49 0.26 -1.46
C SER A 118 -4.82 0.60 -2.14
N VAL A 119 -4.85 0.60 -3.47
CA VAL A 119 -6.07 0.78 -4.26
C VAL A 119 -6.00 -0.04 -5.55
N GLN A 120 -7.16 -0.40 -6.09
CA GLN A 120 -7.25 -1.01 -7.41
C GLN A 120 -6.99 0.03 -8.52
N CYS A 121 -6.20 -0.36 -9.52
CA CYS A 121 -5.81 0.49 -10.64
C CYS A 121 -6.06 -0.15 -12.02
N LYS A 122 -6.96 -1.13 -12.12
CA LYS A 122 -7.27 -1.78 -13.41
C LYS A 122 -7.80 -0.78 -14.43
N VAL A 123 -8.85 -0.04 -14.07
CA VAL A 123 -9.49 0.99 -14.90
C VAL A 123 -10.30 1.90 -14.00
N ALA A 124 -10.28 3.21 -14.25
CA ALA A 124 -11.16 4.14 -13.56
C ALA A 124 -12.62 3.87 -13.94
N PRO A 125 -13.57 3.90 -12.99
CA PRO A 125 -14.99 3.69 -13.28
C PRO A 125 -15.51 4.69 -14.33
N ASP A 126 -14.93 5.90 -14.37
CA ASP A 126 -15.28 6.98 -15.29
C ASP A 126 -15.07 6.61 -16.76
N VAL A 127 -14.12 5.74 -17.07
CA VAL A 127 -13.91 5.22 -18.44
C VAL A 127 -15.05 4.30 -18.84
N VAL A 128 -15.44 3.39 -17.95
CA VAL A 128 -16.53 2.44 -18.20
C VAL A 128 -17.87 3.16 -18.35
N GLU A 129 -18.12 4.15 -17.49
CA GLU A 129 -19.33 4.97 -17.55
C GLU A 129 -19.36 5.86 -18.80
N ALA A 130 -18.25 6.50 -19.17
CA ALA A 130 -18.18 7.33 -20.37
C ALA A 130 -18.40 6.51 -21.65
N ASP A 131 -17.81 5.31 -21.74
CA ASP A 131 -18.01 4.44 -22.90
C ASP A 131 -19.48 4.02 -23.03
N ARG A 132 -20.12 3.63 -21.91
CA ARG A 132 -21.55 3.25 -21.89
C ARG A 132 -22.47 4.41 -22.30
N ASP A 133 -22.19 5.61 -21.81
CA ASP A 133 -23.03 6.77 -22.07
C ASP A 133 -22.81 7.31 -23.49
N ARG A 134 -21.59 7.22 -24.04
CA ARG A 134 -21.27 7.63 -25.43
C ARG A 134 -22.01 6.80 -26.47
N GLU A 135 -22.34 5.54 -26.16
CA GLU A 135 -23.21 4.71 -27.02
C GLU A 135 -24.63 5.28 -27.12
N GLN A 136 -25.09 6.03 -26.11
CA GLN A 136 -26.45 6.56 -26.03
C GLN A 136 -26.52 8.04 -26.42
N ASP A 137 -25.51 8.82 -26.04
CA ASP A 137 -25.39 10.25 -26.29
C ASP A 137 -23.94 10.59 -26.70
N PRO A 138 -23.68 10.90 -27.99
CA PRO A 138 -22.37 11.31 -28.47
C PRO A 138 -21.82 12.60 -27.83
N GLN A 139 -22.67 13.39 -27.15
CA GLN A 139 -22.28 14.62 -26.43
C GLN A 139 -22.07 14.39 -24.93
N ALA A 140 -22.16 13.15 -24.45
CA ALA A 140 -21.88 12.84 -23.05
C ALA A 140 -20.45 13.26 -22.64
N LEU A 141 -20.32 13.70 -21.39
CA LEU A 141 -19.02 14.06 -20.79
C LEU A 141 -18.01 12.92 -20.97
N ASN A 142 -16.78 13.29 -21.33
CA ASN A 142 -15.71 12.31 -21.50
C ASN A 142 -15.18 11.80 -20.17
N GLU A 143 -14.46 10.68 -20.22
CA GLU A 143 -13.88 9.97 -19.10
C GLU A 143 -12.97 10.83 -18.20
N VAL A 144 -12.19 11.75 -18.79
CA VAL A 144 -11.27 12.64 -18.06
C VAL A 144 -12.07 13.71 -17.31
N GLU A 145 -13.09 14.29 -17.94
CA GLU A 145 -13.97 15.28 -17.30
C GLU A 145 -14.76 14.65 -16.14
N ARG A 146 -15.26 13.43 -16.32
CA ARG A 146 -15.94 12.67 -15.25
C ARG A 146 -15.00 12.38 -14.10
N PHE A 147 -13.81 11.88 -14.39
CA PHE A 147 -12.79 11.62 -13.37
C PHE A 147 -12.45 12.88 -12.57
N ARG A 148 -12.27 14.03 -13.25
CA ARG A 148 -12.06 15.33 -12.61
C ARG A 148 -13.23 15.76 -11.74
N GLN A 149 -14.46 15.58 -12.20
CA GLN A 149 -15.65 15.91 -11.40
C GLN A 149 -15.74 15.03 -10.15
N ARG A 150 -15.43 13.73 -10.28
CA ARG A 150 -15.52 12.77 -9.18
C ARG A 150 -14.42 12.96 -8.14
N ILE A 151 -13.18 13.18 -8.56
CA ILE A 151 -12.02 13.31 -7.66
C ILE A 151 -11.88 14.74 -7.12
N GLY A 152 -12.17 15.74 -7.94
CA GLY A 152 -11.92 17.16 -7.67
C GLY A 152 -10.95 17.72 -8.72
N ALA A 153 -11.41 18.70 -9.50
CA ALA A 153 -10.66 19.23 -10.64
C ALA A 153 -9.31 19.88 -10.22
N ASP A 154 -9.21 20.40 -9.00
CA ASP A 154 -8.01 21.01 -8.43
C ASP A 154 -6.98 19.98 -7.91
N ARG A 155 -7.36 18.70 -7.87
CA ARG A 155 -6.52 17.57 -7.45
C ARG A 155 -5.92 16.79 -8.60
N VAL A 156 -6.45 16.96 -9.81
CA VAL A 156 -6.09 16.19 -10.99
C VAL A 156 -5.31 17.08 -11.96
N ALA A 157 -4.17 16.59 -12.45
CA ALA A 157 -3.35 17.34 -13.39
C ALA A 157 -4.10 17.68 -14.70
N ALA A 158 -3.76 18.83 -15.29
CA ALA A 158 -4.45 19.38 -16.44
C ALA A 158 -4.21 18.59 -17.75
N ASP A 159 -3.10 17.87 -17.81
CA ASP A 159 -2.57 17.19 -18.99
C ASP A 159 -2.84 15.68 -19.04
N ILE A 160 -3.61 15.12 -18.09
CA ILE A 160 -3.98 13.71 -18.13
C ILE A 160 -4.86 13.37 -19.34
N ASP A 161 -4.72 12.15 -19.86
CA ASP A 161 -5.55 11.61 -20.93
C ASP A 161 -6.21 10.27 -20.54
N ARG A 162 -6.88 9.62 -21.50
CA ARG A 162 -7.57 8.34 -21.29
C ARG A 162 -6.61 7.21 -20.87
N VAL A 163 -5.36 7.22 -21.34
CA VAL A 163 -4.36 6.18 -21.02
C VAL A 163 -4.01 6.22 -19.54
N ASP A 164 -3.98 7.41 -18.93
CA ASP A 164 -3.75 7.61 -17.49
C ASP A 164 -4.88 7.07 -16.61
N LEU A 165 -6.03 6.71 -17.20
CA LEU A 165 -7.19 6.16 -16.49
C LEU A 165 -7.27 4.62 -16.58
N GLY A 166 -6.24 3.95 -17.12
CA GLY A 166 -6.14 2.50 -17.15
C GLY A 166 -4.80 1.95 -16.65
N GLY A 167 -4.85 0.78 -16.01
CA GLY A 167 -3.67 -0.02 -15.64
C GLY A 167 -2.62 0.70 -14.78
N TRP A 168 -1.34 0.44 -15.06
CA TRP A 168 -0.24 1.02 -14.29
C TRP A 168 -0.16 2.55 -14.37
N PRO A 169 -0.43 3.21 -15.52
CA PRO A 169 -0.61 4.66 -15.56
C PRO A 169 -1.65 5.17 -14.56
N PHE A 170 -2.80 4.50 -14.44
CA PHE A 170 -3.81 4.86 -13.43
C PHE A 170 -3.35 4.59 -12.00
N GLY A 171 -2.54 3.56 -11.80
CA GLY A 171 -1.85 3.32 -10.53
C GLY A 171 -0.95 4.48 -10.15
N ASP A 172 -0.18 5.00 -11.11
CA ASP A 172 0.71 6.13 -10.89
C ASP A 172 -0.05 7.44 -10.63
N LEU A 173 -1.08 7.72 -11.43
CA LEU A 173 -1.98 8.85 -11.22
C LEU A 173 -2.65 8.78 -9.84
N SER A 174 -3.10 7.60 -9.40
CA SER A 174 -3.71 7.44 -8.08
C SER A 174 -2.70 7.76 -6.96
N ARG A 175 -1.48 7.23 -7.04
CA ARG A 175 -0.42 7.49 -6.06
C ARG A 175 -0.02 8.97 -6.04
N SER A 176 0.05 9.63 -7.20
CA SER A 176 0.40 11.05 -7.29
C SER A 176 -0.67 11.93 -6.61
N ILE A 177 -1.96 11.65 -6.85
CA ILE A 177 -3.07 12.33 -6.19
C ILE A 177 -3.00 12.15 -4.67
N PHE A 178 -2.79 10.94 -4.17
CA PHE A 178 -2.66 10.71 -2.73
C PHE A 178 -1.47 11.46 -2.11
N ARG A 179 -0.31 11.47 -2.76
CA ARG A 179 0.88 12.20 -2.28
C ARG A 179 0.65 13.71 -2.26
N GLU A 180 -0.10 14.24 -3.23
CA GLU A 180 -0.49 15.64 -3.25
C GLU A 180 -1.46 15.99 -2.13
N GLU A 181 -2.42 15.12 -1.80
CA GLU A 181 -3.27 15.30 -0.62
C GLU A 181 -2.46 15.29 0.68
N ILE A 182 -1.45 14.42 0.80
CA ILE A 182 -0.52 14.44 1.93
C ILE A 182 0.21 15.78 2.00
N ASN A 183 0.78 16.27 0.89
CA ASN A 183 1.46 17.57 0.84
C ASN A 183 0.56 18.71 1.34
N ARG A 184 -0.68 18.76 0.83
CA ARG A 184 -1.66 19.80 1.19
C ARG A 184 -2.05 19.74 2.67
N ALA A 185 -2.25 18.55 3.20
CA ALA A 185 -2.55 18.34 4.62
C ALA A 185 -1.37 18.79 5.50
N LEU A 186 -0.14 18.47 5.12
CA LEU A 186 1.06 18.87 5.86
C LEU A 186 1.32 20.37 5.79
N GLU A 187 1.09 21.01 4.64
CA GLU A 187 1.23 22.46 4.51
C GLU A 187 0.21 23.19 5.40
N THR A 188 -1.05 22.74 5.36
CA THR A 188 -2.11 23.28 6.23
C THR A 188 -1.74 23.11 7.71
N ARG A 189 -1.22 21.94 8.09
CA ARG A 189 -0.76 21.65 9.46
C ARG A 189 0.42 22.53 9.86
N ARG A 190 1.40 22.73 8.98
CA ARG A 190 2.58 23.57 9.25
C ARG A 190 2.18 25.02 9.54
N LEU A 191 1.19 25.54 8.81
CA LEU A 191 0.66 26.88 9.04
C LEU A 191 -0.14 26.99 10.35
N ALA A 192 -0.91 25.97 10.71
CA ALA A 192 -1.78 25.99 11.89
C ALA A 192 -1.06 25.62 13.21
N HIS A 193 -0.11 24.68 13.15
CA HIS A 193 0.55 24.03 14.28
C HIS A 193 2.04 23.77 14.00
N PRO A 194 2.86 24.83 13.82
CA PRO A 194 4.26 24.69 13.44
C PRO A 194 5.09 23.83 14.41
N GLU A 195 4.74 23.81 15.70
CA GLU A 195 5.39 23.01 16.75
C GLU A 195 5.19 21.50 16.61
N THR A 196 4.15 21.08 15.87
CA THR A 196 3.91 19.66 15.56
C THR A 196 4.12 19.36 14.08
N ALA A 197 4.74 20.27 13.33
CA ALA A 197 4.96 20.11 11.91
C ALA A 197 5.81 18.88 11.63
N VAL A 198 5.40 18.11 10.62
CA VAL A 198 6.14 16.96 10.10
C VAL A 198 6.25 17.09 8.59
N SER A 199 7.29 16.49 8.05
CA SER A 199 7.44 16.19 6.62
C SER A 199 7.13 14.69 6.41
N TYR A 200 7.09 14.25 5.16
CA TYR A 200 7.10 12.81 4.87
C TYR A 200 8.25 12.44 3.94
N ARG A 201 8.72 11.21 4.08
CA ARG A 201 9.62 10.56 3.12
C ARG A 201 8.90 9.41 2.47
N ARG A 202 8.91 9.37 1.14
CA ARG A 202 8.44 8.21 0.39
C ARG A 202 9.38 7.03 0.67
N ILE A 203 8.81 5.89 1.04
CA ILE A 203 9.56 4.66 1.24
C ILE A 203 9.59 3.87 -0.06
N CYS A 204 8.41 3.55 -0.60
CA CYS A 204 8.29 2.73 -1.81
C CYS A 204 6.90 2.80 -2.43
N ASP A 205 6.83 2.39 -3.69
CA ASP A 205 5.59 2.08 -4.41
C ASP A 205 5.63 0.59 -4.83
N PHE A 206 4.52 -0.12 -4.72
CA PHE A 206 4.34 -1.49 -5.19
C PHE A 206 3.25 -1.56 -6.25
N GLU A 207 3.44 -2.45 -7.23
CA GLU A 207 2.45 -2.81 -8.24
C GLU A 207 2.36 -4.33 -8.32
N TYR A 208 1.14 -4.87 -8.32
CA TYR A 208 0.94 -6.32 -8.45
C TYR A 208 -0.39 -6.63 -9.13
N GLU A 209 -0.48 -7.82 -9.71
CA GLU A 209 -1.69 -8.30 -10.38
C GLU A 209 -1.99 -9.73 -9.91
N ASP A 210 -2.98 -9.85 -9.02
CA ASP A 210 -3.55 -11.12 -8.57
C ASP A 210 -5.08 -11.03 -8.70
N GLY A 211 -5.59 -11.32 -9.90
CA GLY A 211 -6.99 -11.12 -10.29
C GLY A 211 -7.37 -9.69 -10.67
N ALA A 212 -6.82 -8.69 -9.98
CA ALA A 212 -6.95 -7.27 -10.33
C ALA A 212 -5.59 -6.55 -10.21
N LYS A 213 -5.41 -5.50 -11.03
CA LYS A 213 -4.24 -4.63 -10.92
C LYS A 213 -4.37 -3.76 -9.69
N MET A 214 -3.39 -3.84 -8.80
CA MET A 214 -3.33 -3.11 -7.55
C MET A 214 -2.06 -2.27 -7.49
N THR A 215 -2.18 -1.09 -6.89
CA THR A 215 -1.05 -0.23 -6.56
C THR A 215 -1.03 0.00 -5.06
N THR A 216 0.16 0.12 -4.48
CA THR A 216 0.35 0.49 -3.08
C THR A 216 1.47 1.51 -2.98
N PHE A 217 1.36 2.48 -2.07
CA PHE A 217 2.50 3.33 -1.70
C PHE A 217 2.67 3.35 -0.19
N ALA A 218 3.90 3.60 0.25
CA ALA A 218 4.24 3.74 1.66
C ALA A 218 5.06 5.01 1.89
N VAL A 219 4.71 5.76 2.93
CA VAL A 219 5.42 6.94 3.41
C VAL A 219 5.66 6.87 4.91
N VAL A 220 6.75 7.46 5.39
CA VAL A 220 6.98 7.71 6.81
C VAL A 220 6.90 9.22 7.08
N PHE A 221 6.16 9.62 8.11
CA PHE A 221 6.15 10.98 8.60
C PHE A 221 7.29 11.19 9.59
N TYR A 222 7.97 12.33 9.53
CA TYR A 222 9.07 12.65 10.44
C TYR A 222 9.12 14.15 10.75
N SER A 223 9.48 14.49 11.99
CA SER A 223 9.83 15.86 12.39
C SER A 223 11.27 16.16 12.02
N GLU A 224 11.62 17.45 11.94
CA GLU A 224 13.01 17.89 11.69
C GLU A 224 13.99 17.28 12.69
N ASP A 225 13.64 17.22 13.97
CA ASP A 225 14.47 16.61 15.03
C ASP A 225 14.73 15.11 14.85
N GLU A 226 13.92 14.40 14.06
CA GLU A 226 14.06 12.95 13.81
C GLU A 226 14.49 12.66 12.35
N GLU A 227 15.01 13.65 11.64
CA GLU A 227 15.54 13.47 10.28
C GLU A 227 16.67 12.43 10.24
N THR A 228 17.55 12.43 11.24
CA THR A 228 18.63 11.42 11.35
C THR A 228 18.07 10.01 11.58
N SER A 229 16.93 9.88 12.26
CA SER A 229 16.27 8.59 12.48
C SER A 229 15.71 8.01 11.18
N VAL A 230 15.10 8.85 10.33
CA VAL A 230 14.61 8.40 9.02
C VAL A 230 15.75 8.06 8.06
N ASP A 231 16.88 8.77 8.11
CA ASP A 231 18.08 8.40 7.35
C ASP A 231 18.65 7.05 7.80
N SER A 232 18.71 6.84 9.12
CA SER A 232 19.21 5.60 9.71
C SER A 232 18.36 4.38 9.38
N CYS A 233 17.09 4.56 8.97
CA CYS A 233 16.25 3.48 8.49
C CYS A 233 16.84 2.78 7.24
N MET A 234 17.68 3.46 6.45
CA MET A 234 18.37 2.88 5.29
C MET A 234 17.43 2.05 4.40
N PHE A 235 16.28 2.62 4.04
CA PHE A 235 15.27 1.94 3.22
C PHE A 235 15.84 1.51 1.87
N ASP A 236 16.68 2.34 1.27
CA ASP A 236 17.46 2.07 0.06
C ASP A 236 18.36 0.83 0.17
N GLY A 237 18.72 0.40 1.38
CA GLY A 237 19.42 -0.85 1.65
C GLY A 237 18.54 -2.11 1.61
N LEU A 238 17.25 -2.00 1.31
CA LEU A 238 16.36 -3.16 1.09
C LEU A 238 16.47 -3.62 -0.36
N GLU A 239 16.97 -4.83 -0.59
CA GLU A 239 17.28 -5.40 -1.92
C GLU A 239 16.14 -5.33 -2.95
N PHE A 240 14.89 -5.34 -2.47
CA PHE A 240 13.71 -5.30 -3.34
C PHE A 240 13.26 -3.88 -3.71
N LEU A 241 13.76 -2.86 -3.02
CA LEU A 241 13.46 -1.47 -3.35
C LEU A 241 14.38 -1.00 -4.47
N ARG A 242 13.81 -0.28 -5.43
CA ARG A 242 14.53 0.23 -6.59
C ARG A 242 15.14 1.59 -6.28
N PRO A 243 16.39 1.87 -6.71
CA PRO A 243 17.06 3.16 -6.47
C PRO A 243 16.32 4.34 -7.13
N ASP A 244 15.75 4.11 -8.32
CA ASP A 244 15.22 5.17 -9.19
C ASP A 244 13.80 5.61 -8.83
N ASN A 245 13.36 5.29 -7.62
CA ASN A 245 11.99 5.51 -7.14
C ASN A 245 10.88 4.80 -7.94
N ASP A 246 11.21 4.02 -8.96
CA ASP A 246 10.25 3.23 -9.73
C ASP A 246 9.43 2.27 -8.85
N PRO A 247 8.15 2.04 -9.19
CA PRO A 247 7.34 1.03 -8.52
C PRO A 247 7.97 -0.35 -8.59
N VAL A 248 8.00 -1.03 -7.45
CA VAL A 248 8.40 -2.42 -7.35
C VAL A 248 7.25 -3.29 -7.84
N ARG A 249 7.40 -3.83 -9.05
CA ARG A 249 6.44 -4.78 -9.62
C ARG A 249 6.66 -6.16 -9.00
N ILE A 250 5.68 -6.63 -8.24
CA ILE A 250 5.67 -7.96 -7.64
C ILE A 250 5.19 -8.94 -8.72
N PRO A 251 6.05 -9.85 -9.19
CA PRO A 251 5.66 -10.84 -10.19
C PRO A 251 4.78 -11.91 -9.54
N THR A 252 3.85 -12.44 -10.32
CA THR A 252 3.09 -13.66 -9.98
C THR A 252 3.61 -14.78 -10.89
N PRO A 253 4.78 -15.38 -10.57
CA PRO A 253 5.42 -16.31 -11.48
C PRO A 253 4.55 -17.57 -11.63
N LYS A 254 4.39 -18.02 -12.88
CA LYS A 254 3.60 -19.21 -13.24
C LYS A 254 4.50 -20.43 -13.25
N LEU A 255 4.85 -20.89 -12.06
CA LEU A 255 5.72 -22.04 -11.85
C LEU A 255 4.93 -23.21 -11.26
N THR A 256 5.20 -24.41 -11.77
CA THR A 256 4.79 -25.64 -11.10
C THR A 256 5.57 -25.81 -9.79
N ILE A 257 5.05 -26.61 -8.86
CA ILE A 257 5.73 -26.94 -7.59
C ILE A 257 7.14 -27.50 -7.83
N LYS A 258 7.32 -28.29 -8.91
CA LYS A 258 8.62 -28.89 -9.24
C LYS A 258 9.62 -27.82 -9.68
N GLU A 259 9.18 -26.87 -10.50
CA GLU A 259 10.01 -25.76 -10.98
C GLU A 259 10.35 -24.79 -9.84
N PHE A 260 9.37 -24.47 -9.00
CA PHE A 260 9.58 -23.66 -7.79
C PHE A 260 10.68 -24.26 -6.92
N ARG A 261 10.57 -25.54 -6.55
CA ARG A 261 11.58 -26.23 -5.73
C ARG A 261 12.94 -26.31 -6.40
N HIS A 262 12.97 -26.48 -7.72
CA HIS A 262 14.23 -26.52 -8.48
C HIS A 262 14.97 -25.18 -8.37
N LEU A 263 14.29 -24.06 -8.58
CA LEU A 263 14.90 -22.73 -8.44
C LEU A 263 15.23 -22.41 -6.98
N GLU A 264 14.31 -22.68 -6.05
CA GLU A 264 14.48 -22.40 -4.62
C GLU A 264 15.69 -23.12 -4.03
N SER A 265 15.93 -24.38 -4.42
CA SER A 265 17.06 -25.19 -3.93
C SER A 265 18.44 -24.60 -4.23
N GLN A 266 18.53 -23.63 -5.14
CA GLN A 266 19.76 -22.96 -5.56
C GLN A 266 19.94 -21.58 -4.89
N LEU A 267 18.92 -21.07 -4.19
CA LEU A 267 18.90 -19.74 -3.61
C LEU A 267 19.18 -19.79 -2.09
N PRO A 268 19.94 -18.82 -1.53
CA PRO A 268 20.63 -17.74 -2.24
C PRO A 268 21.80 -18.24 -3.10
N LEU A 269 21.99 -17.64 -4.27
CA LEU A 269 23.10 -17.98 -5.15
C LEU A 269 24.43 -17.45 -4.57
N PRO A 270 25.52 -18.22 -4.62
CA PRO A 270 26.86 -17.71 -4.36
C PRO A 270 27.23 -16.58 -5.33
N ASN A 271 28.11 -15.67 -4.90
CA ASN A 271 28.58 -14.57 -5.75
C ASN A 271 29.13 -15.09 -7.10
N GLY A 272 28.58 -14.56 -8.19
CA GLY A 272 28.98 -14.93 -9.56
C GLY A 272 28.40 -16.24 -10.08
N ALA A 273 27.60 -16.97 -9.30
CA ALA A 273 26.88 -18.14 -9.76
C ALA A 273 25.66 -17.74 -10.60
N ALA A 274 25.40 -18.50 -11.66
CA ALA A 274 24.18 -18.37 -12.45
C ALA A 274 23.11 -19.34 -11.95
N LEU A 275 21.85 -18.92 -12.04
CA LEU A 275 20.70 -19.79 -11.75
C LEU A 275 20.58 -20.83 -12.87
N ASP A 276 20.58 -22.12 -12.52
CA ASP A 276 20.16 -23.15 -13.47
C ASP A 276 18.64 -23.12 -13.58
N ILE A 277 18.15 -22.63 -14.70
CA ILE A 277 16.71 -22.52 -14.98
C ILE A 277 16.17 -23.76 -15.70
N GLY A 278 17.04 -24.65 -16.20
CA GLY A 278 16.64 -25.82 -16.97
C GLY A 278 15.69 -25.47 -18.13
N TYR A 279 14.46 -25.99 -18.06
CA TYR A 279 13.40 -25.78 -19.05
C TYR A 279 12.42 -24.65 -18.66
N ILE A 280 12.63 -23.99 -17.52
CA ILE A 280 11.75 -22.93 -17.01
C ILE A 280 11.92 -21.69 -17.89
N PRO A 281 10.83 -21.03 -18.31
CA PRO A 281 10.93 -19.79 -19.05
C PRO A 281 11.76 -18.74 -18.29
N GLU A 282 12.70 -18.08 -18.98
CA GLU A 282 13.66 -17.16 -18.36
C GLU A 282 12.97 -16.03 -17.57
N GLY A 283 11.86 -15.49 -18.10
CA GLY A 283 11.07 -14.46 -17.42
C GLY A 283 10.49 -14.93 -16.09
N GLU A 284 9.98 -16.17 -16.03
CA GLU A 284 9.42 -16.76 -14.83
C GLU A 284 10.50 -17.05 -13.78
N ALA A 285 11.63 -17.60 -14.23
CA ALA A 285 12.77 -17.89 -13.36
C ALA A 285 13.38 -16.61 -12.75
N LYS A 286 13.57 -15.56 -13.56
CA LYS A 286 14.05 -14.24 -13.08
C LYS A 286 13.04 -13.59 -12.14
N GLY A 287 11.76 -13.64 -12.48
CA GLY A 287 10.68 -13.14 -11.63
C GLY A 287 10.72 -13.78 -10.25
N PHE A 288 10.77 -15.11 -10.21
CA PHE A 288 10.92 -15.87 -8.97
C PHE A 288 12.20 -15.53 -8.21
N SER A 289 13.37 -15.62 -8.85
CA SER A 289 14.66 -15.40 -8.16
C SER A 289 14.82 -14.00 -7.60
N SER A 290 14.18 -13.00 -8.19
CA SER A 290 14.21 -11.62 -7.69
C SER A 290 13.38 -11.42 -6.41
N MET A 291 12.39 -12.28 -6.16
CA MET A 291 11.41 -12.11 -5.07
C MET A 291 11.22 -13.37 -4.21
N TYR A 292 12.08 -14.39 -4.36
CA TYR A 292 11.92 -15.70 -3.72
C TYR A 292 11.75 -15.64 -2.20
N ARG A 293 12.36 -14.65 -1.53
CA ARG A 293 12.23 -14.43 -0.08
C ARG A 293 10.82 -13.99 0.35
N TYR A 294 10.01 -13.48 -0.59
CA TYR A 294 8.73 -12.84 -0.33
C TYR A 294 7.55 -13.51 -1.05
N LEU A 295 7.80 -14.39 -2.00
CA LEU A 295 6.74 -15.15 -2.64
C LEU A 295 6.17 -16.18 -1.65
N PRO A 296 4.83 -16.30 -1.55
CA PRO A 296 4.22 -17.26 -0.65
C PRO A 296 4.61 -18.69 -1.09
N ASN A 297 4.96 -19.54 -0.12
CA ASN A 297 5.25 -20.97 -0.35
C ASN A 297 4.06 -21.77 -0.93
N PHE A 298 2.89 -21.14 -1.10
CA PHE A 298 1.61 -21.76 -1.43
C PHE A 298 0.97 -21.21 -2.71
N ALA A 299 1.74 -20.96 -3.78
CA ALA A 299 1.16 -20.98 -5.12
C ALA A 299 0.84 -22.44 -5.55
N VAL A 300 0.02 -23.13 -4.75
CA VAL A 300 -0.65 -24.37 -5.13
C VAL A 300 -1.97 -23.94 -5.76
N ILE A 301 -1.90 -23.49 -7.01
CA ILE A 301 -3.10 -23.43 -7.84
C ILE A 301 -3.26 -24.84 -8.39
N GLU A 302 -4.09 -25.64 -7.73
CA GLU A 302 -4.68 -26.82 -8.37
C GLU A 302 -5.60 -26.29 -9.47
N SER A 303 -5.13 -26.37 -10.72
CA SER A 303 -5.97 -26.29 -11.91
C SER A 303 -6.57 -27.64 -12.25
#